data_AF-A0A5N6IFB2-F1
#
_entry.id   AF-A0A5N6IFB2-F1
#
_cell.length_a   1.000
_cell.length_b   1.000
_cell.length_c   1.000
_cell.angle_alpha   90.00
_cell.angle_beta   90.00
_cell.angle_gamma   90.00
#
_symmetry.space_group_name_H-M   'P 1'
#
loop_
_entity.id
_entity.type
_entity.pdbx_description
1 polymer ?
#
loop_
_entity_poly.entity_id
_entity_poly.type
_entity_poly.pdbx_seq_one_letter_code
_entity_poly.pdbx_strand_id
1 'polypeptide(L)'
;MAQNLNVTPDVQIEPLFLQLFNYADKTNILKLEDWLSILTLCLSPLIAHILSGVPTVVRRCPSPPTWLDTLCLYNPTTILWRYLAIVERRVRYRHRWDAADMAATNALFWTSHGFDGSEDMMRQSRSFCTRIPHHHHSEIWSIDSIKTVIVTLQGIQALVVLVRGILALASIGNQPYNATISMSTIFYPLAVIGLLRLFAAPWLTENYTYHEHETYGSSRILAQHIIHTPSSDGPSYTAVRSSHDAKIVTPSNASLLPTSPMAIRDPSLDVCLPPSRPCLPTQAAVVIVRCCYLGLLCAILAICVCYMIPHQGVTELLTQPPSASVLWLLPIMYIVFIVVSIILFIIYLIRCGRETTTVIPCLRTWWYRAYTLLFIATAIALIVLSGVYTRRTSCGQLTVFPAELDQEVCNGTPMQVDKAVGPFGIVTQAPGLTPETWVLPLKGWCSGTLTGEILPVESVS
;
A
#
# COMPACT_ATOMS: atom_id res chain seq x y z
N MET A 1 6.95 59.76 -21.80
CA MET A 1 7.28 59.35 -23.18
C MET A 1 8.31 58.22 -23.08
N ALA A 2 7.88 57.06 -22.55
CA ALA A 2 8.72 55.86 -22.41
C ALA A 2 8.36 54.95 -23.58
N GLN A 3 9.00 55.19 -24.72
CA GLN A 3 8.81 54.39 -25.92
C GLN A 3 9.58 53.07 -25.76
N ASN A 4 8.83 51.97 -25.72
CA ASN A 4 9.15 50.72 -26.38
C ASN A 4 10.60 50.22 -26.25
N LEU A 5 10.95 49.67 -25.09
CA LEU A 5 11.85 48.51 -25.06
C LEU A 5 11.09 47.32 -25.65
N ASN A 6 10.91 47.36 -26.98
CA ASN A 6 10.35 46.27 -27.76
C ASN A 6 11.41 45.18 -27.80
N VAL A 7 11.42 44.32 -26.77
CA VAL A 7 12.14 43.07 -26.77
C VAL A 7 11.62 42.26 -27.94
N THR A 8 12.52 41.97 -28.87
CA THR A 8 12.25 41.31 -30.15
C THR A 8 11.44 40.02 -29.95
N PRO A 9 10.28 39.86 -30.64
CA PRO A 9 9.50 38.62 -30.61
C PRO A 9 10.21 37.41 -31.26
N ASP A 10 11.38 37.62 -31.87
CA ASP A 10 12.01 36.65 -32.78
C ASP A 10 13.41 36.14 -32.34
N VAL A 11 13.89 36.46 -31.13
CA VAL A 11 15.15 35.89 -30.62
C VAL A 11 14.87 34.50 -30.05
N GLN A 12 15.13 33.46 -30.84
CA GLN A 12 15.12 32.09 -30.37
C GLN A 12 16.37 31.84 -29.51
N ILE A 13 16.16 31.67 -28.20
CA ILE A 13 17.21 31.28 -27.27
C ILE A 13 17.62 29.84 -27.57
N GLU A 14 18.92 29.57 -27.59
CA GLU A 14 19.44 28.22 -27.84
C GLU A 14 18.89 27.24 -26.78
N PRO A 15 18.21 26.15 -27.18
CA PRO A 15 17.49 25.28 -26.25
C PRO A 15 18.40 24.64 -25.21
N LEU A 16 19.68 24.41 -25.54
CA LEU A 16 20.68 23.88 -24.62
C LEU A 16 20.97 24.85 -23.45
N PHE A 17 20.94 26.15 -23.72
CA PHE A 17 21.15 27.20 -22.73
C PHE A 17 19.96 27.34 -21.76
N LEU A 18 18.73 27.27 -22.28
CA LEU A 18 17.51 27.21 -21.47
C LEU A 18 17.49 25.96 -20.57
N GLN A 19 18.00 24.85 -21.08
CA GLN A 19 18.11 23.59 -20.36
C GLN A 19 19.16 23.66 -19.22
N LEU A 20 20.27 24.36 -19.43
CA LEU A 20 21.32 24.58 -18.42
C LEU A 20 20.86 25.52 -17.28
N PHE A 21 19.99 26.50 -17.57
CA PHE A 21 19.43 27.42 -16.58
C PHE A 21 18.15 26.91 -15.89
N ASN A 22 17.75 25.67 -16.14
CA ASN A 22 16.51 25.08 -15.62
C ASN A 22 15.28 26.00 -15.87
N TYR A 23 15.26 26.61 -17.06
CA TYR A 23 14.22 27.56 -17.43
C TYR A 23 12.93 26.78 -17.72
N ALA A 24 11.97 26.88 -16.81
CA ALA A 24 10.72 26.15 -16.96
C ALA A 24 9.83 26.86 -18.00
N ASP A 25 9.90 26.38 -19.24
CA ASP A 25 9.07 26.84 -20.33
C ASP A 25 7.57 26.57 -20.01
N LYS A 26 6.80 27.64 -19.78
CA LYS A 26 5.35 27.63 -19.48
C LYS A 26 4.91 26.62 -18.41
N THR A 27 5.21 26.96 -17.17
CA THR A 27 5.02 26.20 -15.92
C THR A 27 3.58 25.82 -15.54
N ASN A 28 2.54 26.24 -16.27
CA ASN A 28 1.16 26.03 -15.82
C ASN A 28 0.40 24.91 -16.55
N ILE A 29 0.95 24.35 -17.64
CA ILE A 29 0.24 23.36 -18.46
C ILE A 29 0.92 22.00 -18.32
N LEU A 30 0.26 21.08 -17.61
CA LEU A 30 0.67 19.67 -17.51
C LEU A 30 0.46 18.97 -18.85
N LYS A 31 1.53 18.43 -19.44
CA LYS A 31 1.43 17.60 -20.65
C LYS A 31 0.83 16.24 -20.30
N LEU A 32 0.35 15.50 -21.30
CA LEU A 32 -0.17 14.14 -21.10
C LEU A 32 0.85 13.22 -20.40
N GLU A 33 2.13 13.34 -20.76
CA GLU A 33 3.21 12.58 -20.14
C GLU A 33 3.37 12.89 -18.64
N ASP A 34 3.29 14.17 -18.27
CA ASP A 34 3.30 14.60 -16.86
C ASP A 34 2.09 14.02 -16.12
N TRP A 35 0.91 14.06 -16.73
CA TRP A 35 -0.32 13.50 -16.17
C TRP A 35 -0.21 12.00 -15.91
N LEU A 36 0.28 11.23 -16.87
CA LEU A 36 0.46 9.78 -16.72
C LEU A 36 1.48 9.47 -15.62
N SER A 37 2.58 10.22 -15.54
CA SER A 37 3.59 10.09 -14.49
C SER A 37 3.00 10.38 -13.10
N ILE A 38 2.29 11.51 -12.95
CA ILE A 38 1.66 11.92 -11.68
C ILE A 38 0.60 10.92 -11.24
N LEU A 39 -0.25 10.46 -12.15
CA LEU A 39 -1.28 9.46 -11.85
C LEU A 39 -0.65 8.13 -11.43
N THR A 40 0.45 7.72 -12.07
CA THR A 40 1.19 6.50 -11.70
C THR A 40 1.79 6.63 -10.30
N LEU A 41 2.43 7.77 -9.99
CA LEU A 41 2.99 8.06 -8.67
C LEU A 41 1.91 8.10 -7.59
N CYS A 42 0.75 8.71 -7.90
CA CYS A 42 -0.42 8.75 -7.03
C CYS A 42 -0.92 7.33 -6.70
N LEU A 43 -1.15 6.49 -7.71
CA LEU A 43 -1.76 5.17 -7.51
C LEU A 43 -0.77 4.14 -6.96
N SER A 44 0.54 4.34 -7.13
CA SER A 44 1.56 3.36 -6.77
C SER A 44 1.51 2.94 -5.29
N PRO A 45 1.44 3.83 -4.29
CA PRO A 45 1.27 3.44 -2.90
C PRO A 45 -0.04 2.69 -2.62
N LEU A 46 -1.15 3.10 -3.24
CA LEU A 46 -2.45 2.45 -3.08
C LEU A 46 -2.42 1.02 -3.63
N ILE A 47 -1.91 0.84 -4.84
CA ILE A 47 -1.77 -0.44 -5.51
C ILE A 47 -0.84 -1.35 -4.71
N ALA A 48 0.32 -0.84 -4.28
CA ALA A 48 1.27 -1.61 -3.48
C ALA A 48 0.64 -2.07 -2.15
N HIS A 49 -0.15 -1.21 -1.49
CA HIS A 49 -0.84 -1.55 -0.25
C HIS A 49 -1.89 -2.65 -0.48
N ILE A 50 -2.69 -2.53 -1.54
CA ILE A 50 -3.75 -3.49 -1.89
C ILE A 50 -3.15 -4.83 -2.35
N LEU A 51 -2.28 -4.83 -3.37
CA LEU A 51 -1.72 -6.05 -3.97
C LEU A 51 -0.89 -6.85 -2.98
N SER A 52 -0.24 -6.18 -2.03
CA SER A 52 0.52 -6.86 -1.00
C SER A 52 -0.36 -7.33 0.16
N GLY A 53 -1.44 -6.61 0.46
CA GLY A 53 -2.21 -6.76 1.70
C GLY A 53 -3.38 -7.73 1.64
N VAL A 54 -4.00 -7.91 0.48
CA VAL A 54 -5.21 -8.74 0.33
C VAL A 54 -4.85 -10.24 0.40
N PRO A 55 -5.55 -11.05 1.22
CA PRO A 55 -5.31 -12.49 1.28
C PRO A 55 -5.87 -13.23 0.07
N THR A 56 -5.32 -14.40 -0.23
CA THR A 56 -5.93 -15.31 -1.20
C THR A 56 -7.19 -15.94 -0.60
N VAL A 57 -8.28 -15.93 -1.35
CA VAL A 57 -9.58 -16.47 -0.91
C VAL A 57 -9.71 -17.92 -1.36
N VAL A 58 -9.79 -18.85 -0.42
CA VAL A 58 -10.02 -20.28 -0.67
C VAL A 58 -11.50 -20.59 -0.52
N ARG A 59 -12.16 -20.98 -1.62
CA ARG A 59 -13.59 -21.27 -1.64
C ARG A 59 -13.91 -22.68 -1.13
N ARG A 60 -14.75 -22.75 -0.09
CA ARG A 60 -15.18 -24.01 0.54
C ARG A 60 -16.67 -24.32 0.36
N CYS A 61 -17.46 -23.39 -0.16
CA CYS A 61 -18.89 -23.57 -0.42
C CYS A 61 -19.29 -23.24 -1.87
N PRO A 62 -20.44 -23.75 -2.36
CA PRO A 62 -20.92 -23.50 -3.72
C PRO A 62 -21.31 -22.05 -3.99
N SER A 63 -21.70 -21.27 -2.98
CA SER A 63 -22.02 -19.86 -3.17
C SER A 63 -20.74 -19.02 -3.15
N PRO A 64 -20.37 -18.28 -4.21
CA PRO A 64 -19.22 -17.39 -4.17
C PRO A 64 -19.47 -16.19 -3.23
N PRO A 65 -18.42 -15.53 -2.71
CA PRO A 65 -18.58 -14.27 -1.99
C PRO A 65 -19.19 -13.20 -2.88
N THR A 66 -20.05 -12.35 -2.31
CA THR A 66 -20.59 -11.22 -3.05
C THR A 66 -19.49 -10.20 -3.36
N TRP A 67 -19.66 -9.40 -4.42
CA TRP A 67 -18.68 -8.34 -4.72
C TRP A 67 -18.48 -7.38 -3.54
N LEU A 68 -19.54 -7.05 -2.80
CA LEU A 68 -19.46 -6.21 -1.60
C LEU A 68 -18.66 -6.87 -0.47
N ASP A 69 -18.77 -8.19 -0.30
CA ASP A 69 -17.96 -8.93 0.68
C ASP A 69 -16.48 -8.88 0.32
N THR A 70 -16.16 -9.08 -0.95
CA THR A 70 -14.77 -8.99 -1.45
C THR A 70 -14.24 -7.57 -1.37
N LEU A 71 -15.08 -6.54 -1.63
CA LEU A 71 -14.68 -5.13 -1.55
C LEU A 71 -14.14 -4.76 -0.17
N CYS A 72 -14.75 -5.28 0.90
CA CYS A 72 -14.31 -5.05 2.28
C CYS A 72 -12.91 -5.63 2.61
N LEU A 73 -12.41 -6.58 1.82
CA LEU A 73 -11.04 -7.08 1.97
C LEU A 73 -9.99 -6.09 1.48
N TYR A 74 -10.34 -5.23 0.53
CA TYR A 74 -9.47 -4.17 0.01
C TYR A 74 -9.39 -2.95 0.94
N ASN A 75 -10.21 -2.90 1.99
CA ASN A 75 -10.16 -1.83 2.97
C ASN A 75 -8.81 -1.87 3.71
N PRO A 76 -8.04 -0.76 3.75
CA PRO A 76 -6.77 -0.72 4.46
C PRO A 76 -6.87 -1.13 5.94
N THR A 77 -8.00 -0.87 6.61
CA THR A 77 -8.22 -1.32 7.99
C THR A 77 -8.19 -2.85 8.09
N THR A 78 -8.83 -3.56 7.15
CA THR A 78 -8.82 -5.04 7.07
C THR A 78 -7.41 -5.57 6.86
N ILE A 79 -6.67 -4.94 5.95
CA ILE A 79 -5.28 -5.31 5.64
C ILE A 79 -4.38 -5.15 6.87
N LEU A 80 -4.49 -4.03 7.58
CA LEU A 80 -3.72 -3.78 8.80
C LEU A 80 -4.09 -4.75 9.93
N TRP A 81 -5.37 -5.08 10.06
CA TRP A 81 -5.80 -6.07 11.06
C TRP A 81 -5.17 -7.42 10.78
N ARG A 82 -5.15 -7.83 9.50
CA ARG A 82 -4.49 -9.06 9.07
C ARG A 82 -3.02 -9.07 9.50
N TYR A 83 -2.26 -8.01 9.22
CA TYR A 83 -0.85 -7.94 9.64
C TYR A 83 -0.69 -8.13 11.15
N LEU A 84 -1.45 -7.39 11.95
CA LEU A 84 -1.42 -7.52 13.41
C LEU A 84 -1.78 -8.96 13.86
N ALA A 85 -2.84 -9.54 13.30
CA ALA A 85 -3.32 -10.87 13.65
C ALA A 85 -2.29 -11.97 13.35
N ILE A 86 -1.55 -11.86 12.23
CA ILE A 86 -0.48 -12.79 11.85
C ILE A 86 0.66 -12.73 12.86
N VAL A 87 1.14 -11.53 13.20
CA VAL A 87 2.24 -11.35 14.19
C VAL A 87 1.81 -11.86 15.56
N GLU A 88 0.61 -11.49 15.99
CA GLU A 88 0.09 -11.91 17.28
C GLU A 88 0.01 -13.44 17.38
N ARG A 89 -0.51 -14.09 16.32
CA ARG A 89 -0.61 -15.56 16.28
C ARG A 89 0.77 -16.21 16.31
N ARG A 90 1.74 -15.67 15.57
CA ARG A 90 3.13 -16.14 15.60
C ARG A 90 3.75 -16.05 16.99
N VAL A 91 3.53 -14.94 17.70
CA VAL A 91 4.04 -14.73 19.06
C VAL A 91 3.38 -15.71 20.03
N ARG A 92 2.07 -15.93 19.93
CA ARG A 92 1.34 -16.90 20.79
C ARG A 92 1.81 -18.33 20.58
N TYR A 93 1.97 -18.76 19.33
CA TYR A 93 2.37 -20.12 18.99
C TYR A 93 3.88 -20.27 18.78
N ARG A 94 4.71 -19.45 19.44
CA ARG A 94 6.15 -19.35 19.17
C ARG A 94 6.87 -20.71 19.00
N HIS A 95 6.56 -21.65 19.89
CA HIS A 95 7.21 -22.97 20.00
C HIS A 95 6.55 -24.07 19.14
N ARG A 96 5.31 -23.87 18.67
CA ARG A 96 4.54 -24.87 17.91
C ARG A 96 4.23 -24.44 16.47
N TRP A 97 4.70 -23.27 16.07
CA TRP A 97 4.49 -22.70 14.75
C TRP A 97 5.19 -23.53 13.67
N ASP A 98 4.42 -24.14 12.78
CA ASP A 98 4.91 -24.87 11.63
C ASP A 98 4.58 -24.17 10.29
N ALA A 99 5.07 -24.72 9.17
CA ALA A 99 4.81 -24.16 7.84
C ALA A 99 3.33 -24.27 7.43
N ALA A 100 2.58 -25.23 7.96
CA ALA A 100 1.15 -25.38 7.70
C ALA A 100 0.33 -24.30 8.43
N ASP A 101 0.71 -23.95 9.66
CA ASP A 101 0.14 -22.83 10.41
C ASP A 101 0.41 -21.49 9.69
N MET A 102 1.60 -21.33 9.11
CA MET A 102 1.93 -20.18 8.29
C MET A 102 1.03 -20.08 7.05
N ALA A 103 0.86 -21.17 6.30
CA ALA A 103 -0.04 -21.21 5.13
C ALA A 103 -1.48 -20.86 5.52
N ALA A 104 -2.00 -21.53 6.55
CA ALA A 104 -3.37 -21.40 6.99
C ALA A 104 -3.67 -20.02 7.60
N THR A 105 -2.68 -19.37 8.19
CA THR A 105 -2.78 -18.00 8.70
C THR A 105 -2.75 -16.96 7.59
N ASN A 106 -2.15 -17.25 6.44
CA ASN A 106 -2.15 -16.35 5.29
C ASN A 106 -3.36 -16.52 4.38
N ALA A 107 -3.98 -17.69 4.37
CA ALA A 107 -5.18 -18.01 3.61
C ALA A 107 -6.44 -17.42 4.25
N LEU A 108 -7.42 -17.08 3.42
CA LEU A 108 -8.75 -16.66 3.85
C LEU A 108 -9.79 -17.64 3.33
N PHE A 109 -10.51 -18.32 4.22
CA PHE A 109 -11.47 -19.36 3.81
C PHE A 109 -12.88 -18.78 3.68
N TRP A 110 -13.52 -19.00 2.52
CA TRP A 110 -14.91 -18.65 2.31
C TRP A 110 -15.81 -19.86 2.57
N THR A 111 -16.63 -19.78 3.63
CA THR A 111 -17.52 -20.84 4.12
C THR A 111 -18.99 -20.49 3.94
N SER A 112 -19.91 -21.40 4.28
CA SER A 112 -21.36 -21.11 4.35
C SER A 112 -21.70 -19.98 5.32
N HIS A 113 -20.86 -19.75 6.33
CA HIS A 113 -21.01 -18.67 7.31
C HIS A 113 -20.21 -17.41 6.95
N GLY A 114 -19.62 -17.38 5.75
CA GLY A 114 -18.81 -16.27 5.23
C GLY A 114 -17.31 -16.47 5.43
N PHE A 115 -16.57 -15.38 5.49
CA PHE A 115 -15.12 -15.38 5.68
C PHE A 115 -14.72 -15.90 7.06
N ASP A 116 -13.85 -16.90 7.08
CA ASP A 116 -13.31 -17.51 8.28
C ASP A 116 -11.78 -17.53 8.23
N GLY A 117 -11.17 -16.88 9.21
CA GLY A 117 -9.73 -16.86 9.46
C GLY A 117 -9.40 -17.27 10.91
N SER A 118 -10.31 -17.97 11.57
CA SER A 118 -10.18 -18.45 12.95
C SER A 118 -9.07 -19.50 13.09
N GLU A 119 -8.65 -19.73 14.33
CA GLU A 119 -7.69 -20.79 14.65
C GLU A 119 -8.26 -22.19 14.47
N ASP A 120 -9.58 -22.36 14.57
CA ASP A 120 -10.21 -23.66 14.32
C ASP A 120 -10.22 -23.98 12.83
N MET A 121 -10.51 -23.00 11.97
CA MET A 121 -10.36 -23.14 10.53
C MET A 121 -8.90 -23.43 10.16
N MET A 122 -7.94 -22.80 10.84
CA MET A 122 -6.52 -23.08 10.66
C MET A 122 -6.18 -24.56 10.89
N ARG A 123 -6.68 -25.16 11.98
CA ARG A 123 -6.50 -26.58 12.28
C ARG A 123 -7.20 -27.48 11.25
N GLN A 124 -8.44 -27.17 10.89
CA GLN A 124 -9.22 -27.94 9.92
C GLN A 124 -8.58 -27.91 8.53
N SER A 125 -7.97 -26.78 8.15
CA SER A 125 -7.36 -26.57 6.84
C SER A 125 -6.22 -27.52 6.51
N ARG A 126 -5.56 -28.08 7.52
CA ARG A 126 -4.49 -29.08 7.35
C ARG A 126 -4.95 -30.29 6.53
N SER A 127 -6.21 -30.70 6.68
CA SER A 127 -6.77 -31.87 5.98
C SER A 127 -6.97 -31.68 4.47
N PHE A 128 -6.99 -30.43 4.00
CA PHE A 128 -7.25 -30.10 2.59
C PHE A 128 -6.20 -29.15 2.00
N CYS A 129 -5.04 -29.02 2.65
CA CYS A 129 -3.87 -28.33 2.13
C CYS A 129 -3.17 -29.24 1.11
N THR A 130 -2.90 -28.72 -0.09
CA THR A 130 -2.27 -29.48 -1.18
C THR A 130 -0.79 -29.17 -1.31
N ARG A 131 -0.41 -27.93 -1.02
CA ARG A 131 0.98 -27.47 -1.03
C ARG A 131 1.25 -26.66 0.22
N ILE A 132 2.19 -27.12 1.02
CA ILE A 132 2.70 -26.45 2.20
C ILE A 132 3.99 -25.69 1.81
N PRO A 133 4.22 -24.48 2.33
CA PRO A 133 5.50 -23.78 2.17
C PRO A 133 6.68 -24.63 2.65
N HIS A 134 7.85 -24.48 2.02
CA HIS A 134 9.05 -25.22 2.42
C HIS A 134 9.60 -24.80 3.80
N HIS A 135 9.37 -23.54 4.18
CA HIS A 135 9.87 -22.96 5.41
C HIS A 135 8.73 -22.37 6.24
N HIS A 136 8.96 -22.25 7.55
CA HIS A 136 8.06 -21.62 8.51
C HIS A 136 8.20 -20.08 8.57
N HIS A 137 8.95 -19.52 7.61
CA HIS A 137 9.18 -18.10 7.38
C HIS A 137 9.25 -17.82 5.88
N SER A 138 9.04 -16.57 5.49
CA SER A 138 9.11 -16.11 4.11
C SER A 138 10.56 -16.14 3.61
N GLU A 139 10.79 -16.68 2.41
CA GLU A 139 12.11 -16.65 1.79
C GLU A 139 12.51 -15.22 1.38
N ILE A 140 13.79 -14.87 1.57
CA ILE A 140 14.32 -13.52 1.31
C ILE A 140 14.13 -13.10 -0.15
N TRP A 141 14.17 -14.05 -1.09
CA TRP A 141 14.02 -13.82 -2.54
C TRP A 141 12.64 -14.20 -3.09
N SER A 142 11.61 -14.20 -2.24
CA SER A 142 10.23 -14.44 -2.67
C SER A 142 9.54 -13.18 -3.22
N ILE A 143 8.46 -13.39 -3.97
CA ILE A 143 7.56 -12.30 -4.43
C ILE A 143 7.06 -11.47 -3.24
N ASP A 144 6.79 -12.11 -2.09
CA ASP A 144 6.30 -11.43 -0.88
C ASP A 144 7.37 -10.56 -0.21
N SER A 145 8.64 -10.98 -0.29
CA SER A 145 9.77 -10.15 0.14
C SER A 145 9.95 -8.93 -0.76
N ILE A 146 9.82 -9.09 -2.09
CA ILE A 146 9.86 -7.95 -3.04
C ILE A 146 8.72 -6.97 -2.76
N LYS A 147 7.48 -7.46 -2.60
CA LYS A 147 6.32 -6.63 -2.22
C LYS A 147 6.60 -5.85 -0.93
N THR A 148 7.21 -6.49 0.05
CA THR A 148 7.57 -5.85 1.33
C THR A 148 8.63 -4.76 1.13
N VAL A 149 9.67 -5.00 0.32
CA VAL A 149 10.69 -3.99 0.02
C VAL A 149 10.05 -2.76 -0.65
N ILE A 150 9.18 -2.96 -1.65
CA ILE A 150 8.50 -1.86 -2.34
C ILE A 150 7.67 -1.02 -1.35
N VAL A 151 6.82 -1.67 -0.55
CA VAL A 151 5.97 -0.98 0.44
C VAL A 151 6.83 -0.26 1.49
N THR A 152 7.96 -0.86 1.89
CA THR A 152 8.89 -0.26 2.86
C THR A 152 9.54 1.01 2.31
N LEU A 153 10.08 0.95 1.09
CA LEU A 153 10.73 2.10 0.46
C LEU A 153 9.74 3.26 0.23
N GLN A 154 8.53 2.94 -0.26
CA GLN A 154 7.47 3.93 -0.42
C GLN A 154 7.05 4.55 0.92
N GLY A 155 6.91 3.73 1.97
CA GLY A 155 6.56 4.20 3.30
C GLY A 155 7.65 5.07 3.93
N ILE A 156 8.94 4.73 3.76
CA ILE A 156 10.06 5.55 4.23
C ILE A 156 10.11 6.89 3.50
N GLN A 157 9.98 6.88 2.16
CA GLN A 157 9.93 8.11 1.37
C GLN A 157 8.80 9.02 1.85
N ALA A 158 7.58 8.49 1.99
CA ALA A 158 6.44 9.23 2.48
C ALA A 158 6.66 9.76 3.91
N LEU A 159 7.21 8.94 4.81
CA LEU A 159 7.48 9.33 6.19
C LEU A 159 8.46 10.50 6.26
N VAL A 160 9.53 10.48 5.48
CA VAL A 160 10.51 11.56 5.44
C VAL A 160 9.86 12.86 4.96
N VAL A 161 9.03 12.82 3.92
CA VAL A 161 8.33 14.01 3.41
C VAL A 161 7.36 14.55 4.48
N LEU A 162 6.59 13.68 5.12
CA LEU A 162 5.62 14.06 6.15
C LEU A 162 6.32 14.68 7.38
N VAL A 163 7.37 14.03 7.91
CA VAL A 163 8.12 14.52 9.07
C VAL A 163 8.80 15.86 8.78
N ARG A 164 9.43 16.02 7.61
CA ARG A 164 10.06 17.29 7.21
C ARG A 164 9.08 18.45 7.25
N GLY A 165 7.87 18.24 6.75
CA GLY A 165 6.90 19.33 6.73
C GLY A 165 6.21 19.58 8.09
N ILE A 166 6.29 18.65 9.06
CA ILE A 166 5.99 18.93 10.48
C ILE A 166 7.11 19.75 11.13
N LEU A 167 8.37 19.42 10.86
CA LEU A 167 9.51 20.19 11.39
C LEU A 167 9.46 21.66 10.93
N ALA A 168 9.02 21.90 9.69
CA ALA A 168 8.77 23.25 9.20
C ALA A 168 7.66 23.99 9.99
N LEU A 169 6.64 23.30 10.50
CA LEU A 169 5.65 23.91 11.40
C LEU A 169 6.28 24.38 12.72
N ALA A 170 7.31 23.67 13.20
CA ALA A 170 8.09 24.06 14.37
C ALA A 170 9.15 25.14 14.07
N SER A 171 9.09 25.81 12.91
CA SER A 171 10.12 26.74 12.40
C SER A 171 11.51 26.14 12.19
N ILE A 172 11.60 24.81 12.14
CA ILE A 172 12.85 24.06 11.89
C ILE A 172 12.81 23.56 10.44
N GLY A 173 13.11 24.45 9.50
CA GLY A 173 13.17 24.14 8.06
C GLY A 173 12.37 25.10 7.19
N ASN A 174 12.56 25.00 5.88
CA ASN A 174 12.16 26.06 4.95
C ASN A 174 10.80 25.84 4.25
N GLN A 175 10.15 24.68 4.38
CA GLN A 175 8.93 24.38 3.59
C GLN A 175 7.86 23.62 4.40
N PRO A 176 6.69 24.23 4.67
CA PRO A 176 5.58 23.55 5.34
C PRO A 176 4.99 22.45 4.45
N TYR A 177 4.62 21.30 5.04
CA TYR A 177 4.08 20.15 4.27
C TYR A 177 2.86 20.53 3.44
N ASN A 178 1.94 21.32 4.01
CA ASN A 178 0.67 21.65 3.38
C ASN A 178 0.88 22.27 1.99
N ALA A 179 1.94 23.08 1.83
CA ALA A 179 2.32 23.73 0.58
C ALA A 179 2.74 22.73 -0.52
N THR A 180 3.11 21.49 -0.17
CA THR A 180 3.60 20.45 -1.10
C THR A 180 2.58 19.35 -1.40
N ILE A 181 1.34 19.50 -0.91
CA ILE A 181 0.26 18.55 -1.22
C ILE A 181 -0.04 18.64 -2.71
N SER A 182 0.03 17.52 -3.40
CA SER A 182 -0.28 17.36 -4.82
C SER A 182 -0.92 16.01 -5.07
N MET A 183 -1.44 15.80 -6.28
CA MET A 183 -2.02 14.51 -6.67
C MET A 183 -1.06 13.34 -6.44
N SER A 184 0.23 13.52 -6.68
CA SER A 184 1.23 12.45 -6.45
C SER A 184 1.43 12.07 -4.98
N THR A 185 1.05 12.93 -4.03
CA THR A 185 1.34 12.75 -2.59
C THR A 185 0.11 12.42 -1.76
N ILE A 186 -1.10 12.37 -2.34
CA ILE A 186 -2.34 12.12 -1.58
C ILE A 186 -2.35 10.77 -0.84
N PHE A 187 -1.66 9.75 -1.35
CA PHE A 187 -1.59 8.43 -0.70
C PHE A 187 -0.36 8.25 0.21
N TYR A 188 0.40 9.30 0.50
CA TYR A 188 1.57 9.22 1.38
C TYR A 188 1.23 8.77 2.81
N PRO A 189 0.15 9.24 3.47
CA PRO A 189 -0.22 8.71 4.77
C PRO A 189 -0.54 7.21 4.73
N LEU A 190 -1.17 6.72 3.66
CA LEU A 190 -1.38 5.28 3.45
C LEU A 190 -0.06 4.52 3.28
N ALA A 191 0.92 5.10 2.57
CA ALA A 191 2.25 4.51 2.40
C ALA A 191 2.99 4.36 3.75
N VAL A 192 2.93 5.38 4.63
CA VAL A 192 3.53 5.30 5.97
C VAL A 192 2.87 4.22 6.82
N ILE A 193 1.54 4.14 6.76
CA ILE A 193 0.79 3.08 7.44
C ILE A 193 1.14 1.70 6.90
N GLY A 194 1.51 1.61 5.61
CA GLY A 194 2.08 0.42 4.99
C GLY A 194 3.34 -0.12 5.66
N LEU A 195 4.12 0.71 6.38
CA LEU A 195 5.29 0.26 7.14
C LEU A 195 4.92 -0.75 8.25
N LEU A 196 3.67 -0.75 8.71
CA LEU A 196 3.18 -1.74 9.67
C LEU A 196 3.22 -3.17 9.11
N ARG A 197 3.31 -3.32 7.78
CA ARG A 197 3.56 -4.61 7.12
C ARG A 197 4.86 -5.27 7.59
N LEU A 198 5.92 -4.50 7.92
CA LEU A 198 7.23 -5.06 8.29
C LEU A 198 7.14 -6.00 9.49
N PHE A 199 6.20 -5.75 10.42
CA PHE A 199 5.99 -6.61 11.58
C PHE A 199 5.58 -8.02 11.16
N ALA A 200 4.75 -8.15 10.12
CA ALA A 200 4.23 -9.43 9.63
C ALA A 200 5.06 -10.04 8.49
N ALA A 201 5.92 -9.24 7.84
CA ALA A 201 6.67 -9.63 6.66
C ALA A 201 7.36 -11.00 6.74
N PRO A 202 8.05 -11.40 7.84
CA PRO A 202 8.70 -12.70 7.92
C PRO A 202 7.76 -13.91 7.85
N TRP A 203 6.45 -13.69 7.99
CA TRP A 203 5.42 -14.73 7.99
C TRP A 203 4.35 -14.50 6.93
N LEU A 204 4.52 -13.52 6.05
CA LEU A 204 3.65 -13.32 4.89
C LEU A 204 4.12 -14.23 3.76
N THR A 205 3.19 -14.99 3.18
CA THR A 205 3.48 -15.88 2.05
C THR A 205 2.25 -16.08 1.19
N GLU A 206 2.45 -16.27 -0.10
CA GLU A 206 1.47 -16.79 -1.07
C GLU A 206 1.85 -18.18 -1.59
N ASN A 207 2.94 -18.78 -1.08
CA ASN A 207 3.45 -20.08 -1.52
C ASN A 207 2.70 -21.27 -0.86
N TYR A 208 1.38 -21.31 -0.99
CA TYR A 208 0.56 -22.45 -0.57
C TYR A 208 -0.62 -22.65 -1.52
N THR A 209 -1.19 -23.85 -1.51
CA THR A 209 -2.41 -24.15 -2.27
C THR A 209 -3.34 -25.05 -1.46
N TYR A 210 -4.63 -24.81 -1.57
CA TYR A 210 -5.69 -25.59 -0.91
C TYR A 210 -6.62 -26.21 -1.96
N HIS A 211 -7.22 -27.35 -1.63
CA HIS A 211 -8.30 -27.87 -2.45
C HIS A 211 -9.52 -26.95 -2.38
N GLU A 212 -10.02 -26.53 -3.53
CA GLU A 212 -11.24 -25.74 -3.65
C GLU A 212 -12.47 -26.63 -3.87
N HIS A 213 -13.64 -26.10 -3.51
CA HIS A 213 -14.90 -26.84 -3.59
C HIS A 213 -15.24 -27.32 -5.02
N GLU A 214 -14.93 -26.54 -6.05
CA GLU A 214 -15.21 -26.92 -7.45
C GLU A 214 -14.43 -28.17 -7.89
N THR A 215 -13.20 -28.34 -7.38
CA THR A 215 -12.39 -29.54 -7.61
C THR A 215 -13.00 -30.78 -6.96
N TYR A 216 -13.69 -30.62 -5.82
CA TYR A 216 -14.36 -31.71 -5.09
C TYR A 216 -15.62 -32.19 -5.82
N GLY A 217 -16.39 -31.26 -6.40
CA GLY A 217 -17.58 -31.56 -7.20
C GLY A 217 -17.24 -32.31 -8.48
N SER A 218 -16.29 -31.80 -9.27
CA SER A 218 -15.85 -32.45 -10.52
C SER A 218 -15.19 -33.82 -10.27
N SER A 219 -14.41 -33.98 -9.20
CA SER A 219 -13.78 -35.28 -8.88
C SER A 219 -14.80 -36.32 -8.40
N ARG A 220 -15.86 -35.93 -7.67
CA ARG A 220 -16.96 -36.85 -7.33
C ARG A 220 -17.82 -37.20 -8.53
N ILE A 221 -18.08 -36.25 -9.44
CA ILE A 221 -18.83 -36.52 -10.67
C ILE A 221 -18.04 -37.47 -11.57
N LEU A 222 -16.72 -37.29 -11.71
CA LEU A 222 -15.86 -38.22 -12.45
C LEU A 222 -15.78 -39.60 -11.77
N ALA A 223 -15.66 -39.65 -10.44
CA ALA A 223 -15.65 -40.92 -9.69
C ALA A 223 -17.00 -41.65 -9.72
N GLN A 224 -18.13 -40.92 -9.77
CA GLN A 224 -19.46 -41.52 -9.93
C GLN A 224 -19.73 -42.01 -11.36
N HIS A 225 -19.14 -41.37 -12.38
CA HIS A 225 -19.25 -41.83 -13.77
C HIS A 225 -18.43 -43.11 -14.05
N ILE A 226 -17.36 -43.35 -13.30
CA ILE A 226 -16.57 -44.59 -13.38
C ILE A 226 -17.29 -45.78 -12.70
N ILE A 227 -18.23 -45.54 -11.78
CA ILE A 227 -18.96 -46.60 -11.07
C ILE A 227 -20.27 -47.02 -11.78
N HIS A 228 -20.78 -46.21 -12.72
CA HIS A 228 -22.00 -46.50 -13.47
C HIS A 228 -21.82 -46.39 -14.99
N THR A 229 -21.08 -47.34 -15.56
CA THR A 229 -21.22 -47.69 -16.99
C THR A 229 -21.24 -49.22 -17.14
N PRO A 230 -22.41 -49.86 -17.30
CA PRO A 230 -22.47 -51.21 -17.84
C PRO A 230 -22.28 -51.12 -19.36
N SER A 231 -21.06 -51.35 -19.82
CA SER A 231 -20.75 -51.42 -21.25
C SER A 231 -21.18 -52.77 -21.82
N SER A 232 -22.25 -52.72 -22.60
CA SER A 232 -22.66 -53.76 -23.57
C SER A 232 -21.69 -53.76 -24.76
N ASP A 233 -21.37 -54.96 -25.26
CA ASP A 233 -20.84 -55.28 -26.62
C ASP A 233 -19.32 -55.62 -26.78
N GLY A 234 -18.98 -56.87 -26.41
CA GLY A 234 -18.26 -57.89 -27.23
C GLY A 234 -16.71 -57.90 -27.35
N PRO A 235 -16.04 -59.04 -27.74
CA PRO A 235 -16.53 -60.41 -27.92
C PRO A 235 -15.82 -61.50 -27.06
N SER A 236 -16.58 -62.58 -26.88
CA SER A 236 -16.30 -63.97 -26.51
C SER A 236 -14.85 -64.44 -26.29
N TYR A 237 -14.52 -64.80 -25.04
CA TYR A 237 -13.70 -65.98 -24.75
C TYR A 237 -14.48 -66.95 -23.86
N THR A 238 -14.38 -68.21 -24.25
CA THR A 238 -15.15 -69.38 -23.83
C THR A 238 -15.23 -69.60 -22.33
N ALA A 239 -16.46 -69.74 -21.83
CA ALA A 239 -16.75 -70.32 -20.53
C ALA A 239 -16.46 -71.83 -20.53
N VAL A 240 -15.54 -72.26 -19.67
CA VAL A 240 -15.52 -73.63 -19.17
C VAL A 240 -16.18 -73.61 -17.80
N ARG A 241 -17.35 -74.22 -17.76
CA ARG A 241 -18.17 -74.49 -16.58
C ARG A 241 -17.53 -75.64 -15.79
N SER A 242 -17.23 -75.43 -14.52
CA SER A 242 -17.17 -76.50 -13.53
C SER A 242 -17.80 -76.01 -12.23
N SER A 243 -18.99 -76.52 -11.98
CA SER A 243 -19.65 -76.52 -10.67
C SER A 243 -19.03 -77.62 -9.82
N HIS A 244 -18.61 -77.33 -8.59
CA HIS A 244 -19.02 -78.08 -7.40
C HIS A 244 -18.37 -77.54 -6.11
N ASP A 245 -19.20 -77.54 -5.08
CA ASP A 245 -18.92 -77.77 -3.66
C ASP A 245 -18.44 -76.66 -2.73
N ALA A 246 -19.37 -76.34 -1.84
CA ALA A 246 -19.17 -75.72 -0.55
C ALA A 246 -18.10 -76.41 0.28
N LYS A 247 -17.19 -75.63 0.86
CA LYS A 247 -16.63 -75.94 2.17
C LYS A 247 -16.13 -74.69 2.88
N ILE A 248 -16.71 -74.47 4.05
CA ILE A 248 -16.28 -73.57 5.13
C ILE A 248 -14.80 -73.87 5.44
N VAL A 249 -13.92 -72.88 5.29
CA VAL A 249 -12.63 -72.80 5.98
C VAL A 249 -12.22 -71.33 6.11
N THR A 250 -12.18 -70.81 7.34
CA THR A 250 -11.37 -69.65 7.72
C THR A 250 -9.90 -70.07 7.68
N PRO A 251 -8.99 -69.26 7.10
CA PRO A 251 -7.88 -68.81 7.93
C PRO A 251 -7.36 -67.41 7.58
N SER A 252 -6.69 -66.87 8.59
CA SER A 252 -5.85 -65.70 8.65
C SER A 252 -4.68 -65.67 7.65
N ASN A 253 -4.33 -64.43 7.29
CA ASN A 253 -3.00 -63.89 6.95
C ASN A 253 -2.44 -64.03 5.53
N ALA A 254 -1.98 -62.86 5.08
CA ALA A 254 -0.91 -62.55 4.14
C ALA A 254 -1.21 -62.64 2.64
N SER A 255 -1.35 -61.46 2.01
CA SER A 255 -0.67 -61.16 0.74
C SER A 255 -0.81 -59.67 0.36
N LEU A 256 0.30 -58.95 0.56
CA LEU A 256 0.95 -58.07 -0.43
C LEU A 256 0.15 -56.89 -1.03
N LEU A 257 0.33 -55.70 -0.44
CA LEU A 257 0.35 -54.44 -1.18
C LEU A 257 1.57 -53.60 -0.75
N PRO A 258 2.20 -52.85 -1.68
CA PRO A 258 3.55 -52.32 -1.53
C PRO A 258 3.62 -51.13 -0.58
N THR A 259 4.56 -51.21 0.35
CA THR A 259 4.98 -50.16 1.26
C THR A 259 5.71 -49.05 0.50
N SER A 260 5.17 -47.83 0.51
CA SER A 260 5.90 -46.59 0.18
C SER A 260 5.69 -45.57 1.30
N PRO A 261 6.73 -44.80 1.69
CA PRO A 261 6.94 -44.39 3.06
C PRO A 261 6.50 -42.95 3.31
N MET A 262 5.30 -42.76 3.84
CA MET A 262 4.95 -41.53 4.57
C MET A 262 4.04 -41.89 5.75
N ALA A 263 4.55 -42.72 6.65
CA ALA A 263 4.00 -42.84 7.99
C ALA A 263 4.62 -41.71 8.84
N ILE A 264 3.76 -40.80 9.26
CA ILE A 264 4.04 -39.74 10.24
C ILE A 264 4.57 -40.42 11.51
N ARG A 265 5.84 -40.16 11.80
CA ARG A 265 6.52 -40.63 13.01
C ARG A 265 6.16 -39.69 14.14
N ASP A 266 5.36 -40.14 15.11
CA ASP A 266 5.25 -39.50 16.41
C ASP A 266 6.64 -39.51 17.09
N PRO A 267 7.20 -38.37 17.53
CA PRO A 267 8.32 -38.39 18.46
C PRO A 267 7.78 -38.52 19.89
N SER A 268 8.14 -39.64 20.48
CA SER A 268 8.03 -39.99 21.90
C SER A 268 8.59 -38.92 22.84
N LEU A 269 8.00 -38.90 24.04
CA LEU A 269 8.40 -38.17 25.25
C LEU A 269 9.90 -38.30 25.60
N ASP A 270 10.39 -37.21 26.19
CA ASP A 270 11.54 -37.06 27.11
C ASP A 270 12.98 -37.09 26.58
N VAL A 271 13.60 -35.90 26.52
CA VAL A 271 14.79 -35.53 27.34
C VAL A 271 14.82 -34.00 27.50
N CYS A 272 14.73 -33.51 28.75
CA CYS A 272 14.93 -32.12 29.13
C CYS A 272 16.38 -31.66 28.95
N LEU A 273 16.59 -30.60 28.17
CA LEU A 273 17.78 -29.74 28.23
C LEU A 273 17.29 -28.31 28.45
N PRO A 274 17.78 -27.57 29.47
CA PRO A 274 17.37 -26.19 29.67
C PRO A 274 18.21 -25.27 28.77
N PRO A 275 17.62 -24.24 28.16
CA PRO A 275 18.36 -23.02 27.92
C PRO A 275 17.82 -21.93 28.85
N SER A 276 18.70 -21.54 29.76
CA SER A 276 18.74 -20.27 30.44
C SER A 276 18.59 -19.10 29.45
N ARG A 277 17.35 -18.65 29.23
CA ARG A 277 17.05 -17.30 28.75
C ARG A 277 15.88 -16.77 29.59
N PRO A 278 15.91 -15.51 30.04
CA PRO A 278 14.71 -14.89 30.60
C PRO A 278 13.68 -14.78 29.47
N CYS A 279 12.79 -15.78 29.37
CA CYS A 279 11.71 -15.77 28.40
C CYS A 279 10.63 -14.84 28.95
N LEU A 280 10.41 -13.72 28.26
CA LEU A 280 9.25 -12.88 28.50
C LEU A 280 7.99 -13.76 28.39
N PRO A 281 7.05 -13.73 29.35
CA PRO A 281 5.86 -14.56 29.26
C PRO A 281 5.11 -14.23 27.97
N THR A 282 4.66 -15.25 27.24
CA THR A 282 4.03 -15.11 25.91
C THR A 282 2.93 -14.06 25.89
N GLN A 283 2.17 -13.91 26.98
CA GLN A 283 1.15 -12.88 27.13
C GLN A 283 1.73 -11.45 27.14
N ALA A 284 2.85 -11.22 27.82
CA ALA A 284 3.50 -9.92 27.80
C ALA A 284 4.08 -9.59 26.41
N ALA A 285 4.60 -10.57 25.69
CA ALA A 285 5.06 -10.37 24.31
C ALA A 285 3.92 -9.94 23.37
N VAL A 286 2.74 -10.56 23.50
CA VAL A 286 1.54 -10.17 22.74
C VAL A 286 1.11 -8.75 23.08
N VAL A 287 1.09 -8.38 24.36
CA VAL A 287 0.73 -7.02 24.79
C VAL A 287 1.71 -5.99 24.24
N ILE A 288 3.02 -6.27 24.26
CA ILE A 288 4.04 -5.38 23.69
C ILE A 288 3.80 -5.17 22.19
N VAL A 289 3.52 -6.24 21.42
CA VAL A 289 3.22 -6.13 19.99
C VAL A 289 1.98 -5.26 19.77
N ARG A 290 0.90 -5.49 20.51
CA ARG A 290 -0.34 -4.70 20.42
C ARG A 290 -0.08 -3.22 20.74
N CYS A 291 0.63 -2.93 21.83
CA CYS A 291 0.96 -1.56 22.23
C CYS A 291 1.88 -0.86 21.23
N CYS A 292 2.88 -1.57 20.68
CA CYS A 292 3.76 -1.02 19.65
C CYS A 292 2.99 -0.70 18.36
N TYR A 293 2.16 -1.63 17.89
CA TYR A 293 1.36 -1.46 16.69
C TYR A 293 0.34 -0.31 16.82
N LEU A 294 -0.40 -0.27 17.93
CA LEU A 294 -1.33 0.83 18.23
C LEU A 294 -0.60 2.16 18.46
N GLY A 295 0.56 2.15 19.12
CA GLY A 295 1.38 3.32 19.34
C GLY A 295 1.85 3.97 18.03
N LEU A 296 2.24 3.15 17.05
CA LEU A 296 2.59 3.64 15.71
C LEU A 296 1.36 4.22 14.98
N LEU A 297 0.19 3.59 15.07
CA LEU A 297 -1.05 4.16 14.53
C LEU A 297 -1.40 5.50 15.18
N CYS A 298 -1.25 5.62 16.50
CA CYS A 298 -1.45 6.88 17.23
C CYS A 298 -0.43 7.95 16.82
N ALA A 299 0.84 7.58 16.58
CA ALA A 299 1.86 8.51 16.11
C ALA A 299 1.52 9.05 14.70
N ILE A 300 1.06 8.19 13.79
CA ILE A 300 0.59 8.59 12.46
C ILE A 300 -0.68 9.43 12.55
N LEU A 301 -1.59 9.11 13.48
CA LEU A 301 -2.76 9.95 13.75
C LEU A 301 -2.35 11.36 14.20
N ALA A 302 -1.39 11.46 15.11
CA ALA A 302 -0.86 12.75 15.58
C ALA A 302 -0.27 13.56 14.42
N ILE A 303 0.51 12.90 13.53
CA ILE A 303 1.02 13.50 12.29
C ILE A 303 -0.14 14.04 11.43
N CYS A 304 -1.20 13.25 11.23
CA CYS A 304 -2.37 13.67 10.45
C CYS A 304 -3.13 14.84 11.09
N VAL A 305 -3.24 14.88 12.42
CA VAL A 305 -3.85 15.98 13.17
C VAL A 305 -3.01 17.24 13.07
N CYS A 306 -1.68 17.14 13.10
CA CYS A 306 -0.80 18.29 12.89
C CYS A 306 -1.03 18.96 11.52
N TYR A 307 -1.42 18.22 10.48
CA TYR A 307 -1.77 18.81 9.18
C TYR A 307 -3.04 19.64 9.15
N MET A 308 -3.92 19.48 10.15
CA MET A 308 -5.09 20.33 10.31
C MET A 308 -4.73 21.73 10.82
N ILE A 309 -3.50 21.94 11.31
CA ILE A 309 -3.06 23.24 11.83
C ILE A 309 -2.74 24.15 10.63
N PRO A 310 -3.48 25.25 10.43
CA PRO A 310 -3.19 26.18 9.34
C PRO A 310 -1.86 26.89 9.59
N HIS A 311 -1.00 26.91 8.58
CA HIS A 311 0.23 27.71 8.61
C HIS A 311 -0.10 29.20 8.43
N GLN A 312 0.76 30.10 8.94
CA GLN A 312 0.59 31.54 8.85
C GLN A 312 0.67 31.98 7.36
N GLY A 313 -0.49 32.11 6.72
CA GLY A 313 -0.66 32.30 5.26
C GLY A 313 -1.90 31.55 4.73
N VAL A 314 -2.20 30.39 5.32
CA VAL A 314 -3.36 29.54 5.00
C VAL A 314 -4.68 30.14 5.50
N THR A 315 -4.66 31.03 6.49
CA THR A 315 -5.87 31.66 7.05
C THR A 315 -6.64 32.48 6.00
N GLU A 316 -5.95 33.11 5.05
CA GLU A 316 -6.57 33.79 3.90
C GLU A 316 -7.03 32.79 2.84
N LEU A 317 -6.27 31.70 2.61
CA LEU A 317 -6.60 30.64 1.65
C LEU A 317 -7.87 29.86 2.03
N LEU A 318 -8.16 29.73 3.33
CA LEU A 318 -9.36 29.09 3.86
C LEU A 318 -10.67 29.79 3.46
N THR A 319 -10.57 31.02 2.94
CA THR A 319 -11.72 31.77 2.41
C THR A 319 -11.95 31.56 0.91
N GLN A 320 -11.00 30.91 0.20
CA GLN A 320 -11.15 30.59 -1.23
C GLN A 320 -11.74 29.18 -1.43
N PRO A 321 -12.89 29.06 -2.13
CA PRO A 321 -13.71 27.85 -2.09
C PRO A 321 -13.19 26.57 -2.79
N PRO A 322 -12.37 26.58 -3.86
CA PRO A 322 -12.08 25.34 -4.60
C PRO A 322 -10.88 24.53 -4.07
N SER A 323 -9.72 25.15 -3.84
CA SER A 323 -8.47 24.47 -3.42
C SER A 323 -8.47 24.04 -1.95
N ALA A 324 -9.19 24.78 -1.09
CA ALA A 324 -9.39 24.43 0.31
C ALA A 324 -10.04 23.04 0.51
N SER A 325 -10.85 22.59 -0.46
CA SER A 325 -11.55 21.30 -0.38
C SER A 325 -10.60 20.12 -0.27
N VAL A 326 -9.52 20.07 -1.07
CA VAL A 326 -8.54 18.97 -1.05
C VAL A 326 -7.71 19.01 0.24
N LEU A 327 -7.29 20.20 0.65
CA LEU A 327 -6.46 20.42 1.83
C LEU A 327 -7.13 19.99 3.13
N TRP A 328 -8.46 20.11 3.24
CA TRP A 328 -9.23 19.59 4.38
C TRP A 328 -9.65 18.14 4.21
N LEU A 329 -10.12 17.76 3.02
CA LEU A 329 -10.67 16.42 2.79
C LEU A 329 -9.61 15.34 2.99
N LEU A 330 -8.35 15.62 2.61
CA LEU A 330 -7.24 14.68 2.76
C LEU A 330 -6.96 14.31 4.23
N PRO A 331 -6.61 15.25 5.14
CA PRO A 331 -6.36 14.93 6.53
C PRO A 331 -7.63 14.41 7.23
N ILE A 332 -8.82 14.93 6.92
CA ILE A 332 -10.08 14.42 7.50
C ILE A 332 -10.29 12.95 7.14
N MET A 333 -10.14 12.57 5.87
CA MET A 333 -10.29 11.18 5.43
C MET A 333 -9.33 10.26 6.21
N TYR A 334 -8.06 10.64 6.34
CA TYR A 334 -7.06 9.84 7.06
C TYR A 334 -7.29 9.81 8.57
N ILE A 335 -7.69 10.92 9.19
CA ILE A 335 -8.04 10.99 10.61
C ILE A 335 -9.21 10.03 10.89
N VAL A 336 -10.30 10.12 10.13
CA VAL A 336 -11.47 9.24 10.28
C VAL A 336 -11.06 7.77 10.09
N PHE A 337 -10.29 7.47 9.04
CA PHE A 337 -9.78 6.12 8.78
C PHE A 337 -8.94 5.57 9.92
N ILE A 338 -7.96 6.33 10.44
CA ILE A 338 -7.07 5.88 11.51
C ILE A 338 -7.84 5.75 12.83
N VAL A 339 -8.72 6.70 13.15
CA VAL A 339 -9.55 6.66 14.37
C VAL A 339 -10.46 5.44 14.36
N VAL A 340 -11.19 5.20 13.26
CA VAL A 340 -12.04 4.02 13.13
C VAL A 340 -11.20 2.74 13.25
N SER A 341 -10.02 2.69 12.64
CA SER A 341 -9.10 1.55 12.75
C SER A 341 -8.64 1.31 14.20
N ILE A 342 -8.22 2.35 14.92
CA ILE A 342 -7.81 2.27 16.33
C ILE A 342 -8.97 1.78 17.21
N ILE A 343 -10.17 2.33 17.04
CA ILE A 343 -11.36 1.94 17.80
C ILE A 343 -11.68 0.45 17.56
N LEU A 344 -11.74 0.02 16.30
CA LEU A 344 -11.98 -1.37 15.94
C LEU A 344 -10.92 -2.29 16.55
N PHE A 345 -9.65 -1.89 16.48
CA PHE A 345 -8.55 -2.70 16.98
C PHE A 345 -8.66 -2.85 18.50
N ILE A 346 -8.84 -1.75 19.24
CA ILE A 346 -9.00 -1.80 20.69
C ILE A 346 -10.19 -2.68 21.08
N ILE A 347 -11.37 -2.46 20.48
CA ILE A 347 -12.59 -3.24 20.80
C ILE A 347 -12.36 -4.73 20.56
N TYR A 348 -11.83 -5.11 19.40
CA TYR A 348 -11.67 -6.54 19.06
C TYR A 348 -10.50 -7.21 19.76
N LEU A 349 -9.42 -6.49 20.07
CA LEU A 349 -8.32 -7.03 20.88
C LEU A 349 -8.74 -7.27 22.33
N ILE A 350 -9.64 -6.44 22.88
CA ILE A 350 -10.22 -6.65 24.21
C ILE A 350 -11.24 -7.79 24.17
N ARG A 351 -12.16 -7.78 23.19
CA ARG A 351 -13.28 -8.73 23.12
C ARG A 351 -12.86 -10.14 22.73
N CYS A 352 -11.94 -10.30 21.78
CA CYS A 352 -11.52 -11.60 21.26
C CYS A 352 -10.32 -12.20 22.02
N GLY A 353 -9.88 -11.59 23.14
CA GLY A 353 -8.52 -11.65 23.70
C GLY A 353 -7.76 -12.99 23.76
N ARG A 354 -8.41 -14.16 23.64
CA ARG A 354 -7.78 -15.49 23.64
C ARG A 354 -7.68 -16.17 22.27
N GLU A 355 -8.58 -15.84 21.33
CA GLU A 355 -8.67 -16.44 19.99
C GLU A 355 -8.54 -15.33 18.94
N THR A 356 -7.51 -15.38 18.09
CA THR A 356 -7.36 -14.39 17.02
C THR A 356 -7.87 -14.93 15.71
N THR A 357 -8.67 -14.14 15.03
CA THR A 357 -9.02 -14.35 13.62
C THR A 357 -8.25 -13.35 12.76
N THR A 358 -7.76 -13.81 11.60
CA THR A 358 -7.08 -12.95 10.61
C THR A 358 -8.06 -12.04 9.86
N VAL A 359 -9.37 -12.24 10.08
CA VAL A 359 -10.46 -11.45 9.53
C VAL A 359 -11.04 -10.55 10.61
N ILE A 360 -11.29 -9.28 10.29
CA ILE A 360 -12.00 -8.40 11.24
C ILE A 360 -13.41 -8.95 11.48
N PRO A 361 -13.85 -9.17 12.73
CA PRO A 361 -15.16 -9.77 12.99
C PRO A 361 -16.36 -8.97 12.45
N CYS A 362 -16.24 -7.64 12.28
CA CYS A 362 -17.28 -6.82 11.66
C CYS A 362 -17.26 -6.80 10.13
N LEU A 363 -16.39 -7.54 9.44
CA LEU A 363 -16.24 -7.44 7.97
C LEU A 363 -17.57 -7.55 7.21
N ARG A 364 -18.50 -8.41 7.66
CA ARG A 364 -19.81 -8.65 7.01
C ARG A 364 -20.92 -7.73 7.47
N THR A 365 -20.69 -6.90 8.48
CA THR A 365 -21.71 -6.04 9.05
C THR A 365 -22.03 -4.86 8.13
N TRP A 366 -23.26 -4.37 8.15
CA TRP A 366 -23.72 -3.32 7.23
C TRP A 366 -22.95 -2.00 7.41
N TRP A 367 -22.64 -1.61 8.66
CA TRP A 367 -21.90 -0.39 8.97
C TRP A 367 -20.46 -0.43 8.45
N TYR A 368 -19.78 -1.59 8.52
CA TYR A 368 -18.43 -1.74 7.98
C TYR A 368 -18.42 -1.66 6.44
N ARG A 369 -19.43 -2.22 5.79
CA ARG A 369 -19.63 -2.10 4.33
C ARG A 369 -19.89 -0.65 3.93
N ALA A 370 -20.77 0.05 4.63
CA ALA A 370 -21.06 1.47 4.39
C ALA A 370 -19.81 2.33 4.59
N TYR A 371 -19.05 2.10 5.67
CA TYR A 371 -17.77 2.75 5.92
C TYR A 371 -16.76 2.52 4.77
N THR A 372 -16.64 1.27 4.29
CA THR A 372 -15.73 0.94 3.19
C THR A 372 -16.13 1.65 1.90
N LEU A 373 -17.42 1.66 1.55
CA LEU A 373 -17.92 2.37 0.36
C LEU A 373 -17.70 3.88 0.47
N LEU A 374 -17.97 4.47 1.64
CA LEU A 374 -17.73 5.90 1.89
C LEU A 374 -16.24 6.26 1.78
N PHE A 375 -15.36 5.42 2.34
CA PHE A 375 -13.92 5.63 2.25
C PHE A 375 -13.43 5.57 0.79
N ILE A 376 -13.86 4.57 0.02
CA ILE A 376 -13.53 4.44 -1.40
C ILE A 376 -14.07 5.63 -2.21
N ALA A 377 -15.33 6.03 -1.97
CA ALA A 377 -15.92 7.18 -2.64
C ALA A 377 -15.15 8.48 -2.32
N THR A 378 -14.72 8.65 -1.07
CA THR A 378 -13.92 9.80 -0.64
C THR A 378 -12.53 9.80 -1.26
N ALA A 379 -11.88 8.64 -1.37
CA ALA A 379 -10.59 8.48 -2.04
C ALA A 379 -10.70 8.80 -3.54
N ILE A 380 -11.76 8.36 -4.22
CA ILE A 380 -12.02 8.70 -5.63
C ILE A 380 -12.25 10.21 -5.78
N ALA A 381 -13.07 10.81 -4.90
CA ALA A 381 -13.31 12.25 -4.92
C ALA A 381 -12.00 13.03 -4.71
N LEU A 382 -11.12 12.58 -3.81
CA LEU A 382 -9.80 13.16 -3.60
C LEU A 382 -8.91 13.06 -4.84
N ILE A 383 -8.89 11.91 -5.54
CA ILE A 383 -8.13 11.77 -6.78
C ILE A 383 -8.63 12.76 -7.84
N VAL A 384 -9.95 12.89 -8.01
CA VAL A 384 -10.55 13.79 -9.01
C VAL A 384 -10.27 15.25 -8.65
N LEU A 385 -10.58 15.67 -7.42
CA LEU A 385 -10.35 17.04 -6.95
C LEU A 385 -8.86 17.39 -6.99
N SER A 386 -8.01 16.51 -6.49
CA SER A 386 -6.56 16.73 -6.50
C SER A 386 -6.01 16.76 -7.93
N GLY A 387 -6.53 15.94 -8.84
CA GLY A 387 -6.21 16.06 -10.26
C GLY A 387 -6.54 17.45 -10.78
N VAL A 388 -7.80 17.88 -10.67
CA VAL A 388 -8.26 19.19 -11.18
C VAL A 388 -7.44 20.36 -10.64
N TYR A 389 -7.03 20.33 -9.37
CA TYR A 389 -6.31 21.43 -8.73
C TYR A 389 -4.79 21.29 -8.71
N THR A 390 -4.24 20.13 -9.05
CA THR A 390 -2.77 19.98 -9.10
C THR A 390 -2.23 20.80 -10.26
N ARG A 391 -1.34 21.71 -9.94
CA ARG A 391 -0.57 22.49 -10.90
C ARG A 391 0.92 22.35 -10.61
N ARG A 392 1.72 22.74 -11.59
CA ARG A 392 3.16 22.88 -11.44
C ARG A 392 3.49 24.34 -11.11
N THR A 393 4.35 24.55 -10.12
CA THR A 393 4.82 25.89 -9.73
C THR A 393 5.94 26.35 -10.65
N SER A 394 6.31 27.62 -10.53
CA SER A 394 7.42 28.20 -11.29
C SER A 394 8.78 27.54 -10.98
N CYS A 395 8.94 26.94 -9.79
CA CYS A 395 10.13 26.15 -9.43
C CYS A 395 10.03 24.67 -9.84
N GLY A 396 8.97 24.27 -10.53
CA GLY A 396 8.77 22.90 -11.02
C GLY A 396 8.18 21.92 -10.01
N GLN A 397 7.84 22.35 -8.80
CA GLN A 397 7.16 21.53 -7.78
C GLN A 397 5.67 21.38 -8.10
N LEU A 398 5.05 20.28 -7.67
CA LEU A 398 3.62 20.07 -7.82
C LEU A 398 2.89 20.48 -6.54
N THR A 399 1.80 21.23 -6.68
CA THR A 399 0.99 21.66 -5.55
C THR A 399 -0.46 21.91 -5.94
N VAL A 400 -1.36 21.83 -4.96
CA VAL A 400 -2.76 22.33 -5.06
C VAL A 400 -2.92 23.77 -4.57
N PHE A 401 -1.86 24.39 -4.05
CA PHE A 401 -1.87 25.79 -3.62
C PHE A 401 -2.06 26.72 -4.81
N PRO A 402 -2.72 27.88 -4.65
CA PRO A 402 -2.89 28.83 -5.74
C PRO A 402 -1.58 29.57 -6.04
N ALA A 403 -1.48 30.17 -7.22
CA ALA A 403 -0.22 30.72 -7.76
C ALA A 403 0.35 31.87 -6.94
N GLU A 404 -0.51 32.59 -6.20
CA GLU A 404 -0.14 33.71 -5.35
C GLU A 404 0.76 33.28 -4.17
N LEU A 405 0.70 32.00 -3.78
CA LEU A 405 1.47 31.41 -2.69
C LEU A 405 2.67 30.58 -3.16
N ASP A 406 3.12 30.73 -4.41
CA ASP A 406 4.31 30.04 -4.94
C ASP A 406 5.55 30.26 -4.06
N GLN A 407 5.65 31.41 -3.38
CA GLN A 407 6.72 31.76 -2.45
C GLN A 407 6.79 30.86 -1.21
N GLU A 408 5.67 30.27 -0.78
CA GLU A 408 5.63 29.35 0.36
C GLU A 408 6.05 27.93 -0.05
N VAL A 409 5.90 27.59 -1.34
CA VAL A 409 6.21 26.27 -1.90
C VAL A 409 7.64 26.20 -2.41
N CYS A 410 8.16 27.30 -2.96
CA CYS A 410 9.44 27.35 -3.63
C CYS A 410 10.44 28.15 -2.77
N ASN A 411 11.61 27.56 -2.46
CA ASN A 411 12.71 28.32 -1.89
C ASN A 411 13.36 29.14 -2.99
N GLY A 412 13.37 30.46 -2.87
CA GLY A 412 14.02 31.34 -3.85
C GLY A 412 13.26 32.63 -4.12
N THR A 413 13.65 33.35 -5.17
CA THR A 413 13.02 34.61 -5.54
C THR A 413 12.33 34.48 -6.91
N PRO A 414 11.04 34.85 -7.02
CA PRO A 414 10.32 34.84 -8.28
C PRO A 414 10.89 35.93 -9.18
N MET A 415 11.12 35.54 -10.43
CA MET A 415 11.69 36.39 -11.46
C MET A 415 10.55 36.85 -12.39
N GLN A 416 10.08 38.08 -12.21
CA GLN A 416 8.98 38.69 -12.99
C GLN A 416 9.48 39.88 -13.82
N VAL A 417 9.25 39.84 -15.13
CA VAL A 417 9.65 40.88 -16.09
C VAL A 417 8.84 42.18 -15.92
N ASP A 418 7.65 42.07 -15.31
CA ASP A 418 6.60 43.11 -15.37
C ASP A 418 6.47 43.92 -14.07
N LYS A 419 7.15 43.52 -12.99
CA LYS A 419 7.23 44.30 -11.74
C LYS A 419 8.55 45.07 -11.76
N ALA A 420 8.48 46.39 -11.79
CA ALA A 420 9.60 47.33 -11.94
C ALA A 420 10.63 47.33 -10.78
N VAL A 421 11.06 46.16 -10.31
CA VAL A 421 12.12 45.98 -9.32
C VAL A 421 13.25 45.17 -9.98
N GLY A 422 14.11 45.90 -10.71
CA GLY A 422 15.45 45.49 -11.12
C GLY A 422 15.55 44.74 -12.46
N PRO A 423 16.51 45.10 -13.35
CA PRO A 423 16.85 44.29 -14.51
C PRO A 423 17.61 43.06 -14.02
N PHE A 424 16.92 41.95 -13.83
CA PHE A 424 17.56 40.66 -13.70
C PHE A 424 17.46 39.97 -15.07
N GLY A 425 18.60 39.67 -15.64
CA GLY A 425 18.71 39.23 -17.01
C GLY A 425 20.17 38.99 -17.37
N ILE A 426 20.40 38.29 -18.46
CA ILE A 426 21.77 38.09 -18.94
C ILE A 426 22.06 39.25 -19.88
N VAL A 427 23.05 40.05 -19.51
CA VAL A 427 23.59 41.08 -20.40
C VAL A 427 24.49 40.39 -21.39
N THR A 428 24.11 40.43 -22.66
CA THR A 428 24.95 39.97 -23.76
C THR A 428 25.40 41.17 -24.59
N GLN A 429 26.66 41.15 -25.01
CA GLN A 429 27.21 42.09 -25.96
C GLN A 429 27.24 41.42 -27.33
N ALA A 430 26.51 41.98 -28.27
CA ALA A 430 26.46 41.52 -29.64
C ALA A 430 27.05 42.62 -30.54
N PRO A 431 28.38 42.59 -30.79
CA PRO A 431 29.02 43.60 -31.63
C PRO A 431 28.41 43.58 -33.03
N GLY A 432 27.89 44.73 -33.48
CA GLY A 432 27.21 44.89 -34.78
C GLY A 432 25.69 45.08 -34.72
N LEU A 433 25.06 45.00 -33.55
CA LEU A 433 23.65 45.36 -33.32
C LEU A 433 23.57 46.71 -32.60
N THR A 434 22.51 47.50 -32.85
CA THR A 434 22.24 48.77 -32.15
C THR A 434 20.92 48.67 -31.37
N PRO A 435 20.93 48.70 -30.03
CA PRO A 435 22.10 48.82 -29.13
C PRO A 435 23.01 47.58 -29.14
N GLU A 436 24.30 47.75 -28.81
CA GLU A 436 25.27 46.65 -28.74
C GLU A 436 25.06 45.77 -27.50
N THR A 437 24.41 46.32 -26.49
CA THR A 437 24.07 45.66 -25.22
C THR A 437 22.60 45.28 -25.20
N TRP A 438 22.36 43.99 -25.00
CA TRP A 438 21.01 43.43 -24.87
C TRP A 438 20.84 42.84 -23.48
N VAL A 439 19.76 43.19 -22.81
CA VAL A 439 19.33 42.52 -21.59
C VAL A 439 18.32 41.46 -21.99
N LEU A 440 18.67 40.18 -21.84
CA LEU A 440 17.69 39.12 -21.97
C LEU A 440 16.92 39.02 -20.65
N PRO A 441 15.61 39.39 -20.62
CA PRO A 441 14.81 39.25 -19.42
C PRO A 441 14.66 37.76 -19.11
N LEU A 442 15.03 37.38 -17.89
CA LEU A 442 14.72 36.03 -17.40
C LEU A 442 13.28 36.06 -16.84
N LYS A 443 12.52 34.98 -17.01
CA LYS A 443 11.24 34.77 -16.35
C LYS A 443 11.26 33.37 -15.75
N GLY A 444 11.15 33.26 -14.43
CA GLY A 444 11.28 31.95 -13.79
C GLY A 444 11.45 32.00 -12.28
N TRP A 445 12.22 31.05 -11.75
CA TRP A 445 12.47 30.92 -10.32
C TRP A 445 13.97 30.74 -10.05
N CYS A 446 14.56 31.57 -9.20
CA CYS A 446 15.95 31.42 -8.78
C CYS A 446 16.02 30.72 -7.42
N SER A 447 16.42 29.44 -7.39
CA SER A 447 16.48 28.62 -6.16
C SER A 447 17.78 28.77 -5.36
N GLY A 448 18.72 29.61 -5.79
CA GLY A 448 20.03 29.78 -5.16
C GLY A 448 20.01 30.83 -4.05
N THR A 449 20.81 30.62 -3.01
CA THR A 449 21.35 31.74 -2.21
C THR A 449 22.27 32.53 -3.14
N LEU A 450 21.85 33.71 -3.59
CA LEU A 450 22.72 34.65 -4.29
C LEU A 450 23.84 35.07 -3.32
N THR A 451 24.98 34.37 -3.35
CA THR A 451 26.21 34.76 -2.66
C THR A 451 27.07 35.52 -3.66
N GLY A 452 26.92 36.84 -3.65
CA GLY A 452 27.67 37.77 -4.51
C GLY A 452 27.09 39.19 -4.36
N GLU A 453 27.93 40.20 -4.50
CA GLU A 453 27.47 41.60 -4.48
C GLU A 453 26.55 41.85 -5.67
N ILE A 454 25.32 42.32 -5.39
CA ILE A 454 24.40 42.80 -6.42
C ILE A 454 24.93 44.16 -6.86
N LEU A 455 25.59 44.20 -8.01
CA LEU A 455 26.03 45.45 -8.62
C LEU A 455 24.84 46.08 -9.37
N PRO A 456 24.40 47.29 -9.02
CA PRO A 456 23.41 48.00 -9.81
C PRO A 456 23.99 48.30 -11.20
N VAL A 457 23.30 47.86 -12.25
CA VAL A 457 23.61 48.31 -13.61
C VAL A 457 23.09 49.74 -13.72
N GLU A 458 23.99 50.72 -13.64
CA GLU A 458 23.64 52.11 -13.95
C GLU A 458 23.22 52.20 -15.41
N SER A 459 22.06 52.82 -15.65
CA SER A 459 21.63 53.15 -17.01
C SER A 459 22.65 54.11 -17.61
N VAL A 460 23.37 53.66 -18.63
CA VAL A 460 24.17 54.57 -19.46
C VAL A 460 23.16 55.42 -20.24
N SER A 461 23.03 56.68 -19.81
CA SER A 461 22.17 57.70 -20.42
C SER A 461 22.68 58.14 -21.78
#